data_AF-A0A6J7CP53-F1
#
_entry.id   AF-A0A6J7CP53-F1
#
_cell.length_a   1.000
_cell.length_b   1.000
_cell.length_c   1.000
_cell.angle_alpha   90.00
_cell.angle_beta   90.00
_cell.angle_gamma   90.00
#
_symmetry.space_group_name_H-M   'P 1'
#
loop_
_entity.id
_entity.type
_entity.pdbx_description
1 polymer ?
#
loop_
_entity_poly.entity_id
_entity_poly.type
_entity_poly.pdbx_seq_one_letter_code
_entity_poly.pdbx_strand_id
1 'polypeptide(L)'
;MPDPAPVAVTRVTLIDARSVSGDPAALVRERDLLADLARALEVLNDVIRAHRVAAADPALVPLTRERLTVARVGFGTGELVADGRWNHAVTVPPVAAAQRRAALEPTQRLVAVLGGRDVVLACEVLLVRAIEDANCGHWREAAFQLRVALECALTELLAWTGQGDIDARLTELRELRAVTGELANTALERGLDEAEATQARHVLERIQAALRARAALIG
;
A
#
# COMPACT_ATOMS: atom_id res chain seq x y z
N MET A 1 2.54 37.40 6.37
CA MET A 1 2.58 35.93 6.34
C MET A 1 3.60 35.51 7.38
N PRO A 2 3.25 34.71 8.39
CA PRO A 2 4.26 34.16 9.29
C PRO A 2 5.21 33.24 8.51
N ASP A 3 6.49 33.22 8.88
CA ASP A 3 7.45 32.26 8.33
C ASP A 3 7.01 30.83 8.68
N PRO A 4 7.21 29.85 7.77
CA PRO A 4 6.81 28.48 8.02
C PRO A 4 7.59 27.91 9.21
N ALA A 5 6.88 27.31 10.17
CA ALA A 5 7.50 26.63 11.29
C ALA A 5 8.35 25.44 10.79
N PRO A 6 9.57 25.24 11.32
CA PRO A 6 10.39 24.10 10.95
C PRO A 6 9.70 22.80 11.38
N VAL A 7 9.68 21.81 10.48
CA VAL A 7 9.10 20.49 10.73
C VAL A 7 10.22 19.50 11.05
N ALA A 8 10.06 18.73 12.12
CA ALA A 8 10.98 17.64 12.43
C ALA A 8 10.89 16.57 11.33
N VAL A 9 12.03 16.25 10.71
CA VAL A 9 12.12 15.21 9.69
C VAL A 9 13.00 14.06 10.18
N THR A 10 12.50 12.85 10.01
CA THR A 10 13.30 11.64 10.25
C THR A 10 14.09 11.32 8.99
N ARG A 11 15.40 11.13 9.14
CA ARG A 11 16.28 10.66 8.05
C ARG A 11 16.64 9.21 8.31
N VAL A 12 16.45 8.38 7.30
CA VAL A 12 16.90 6.98 7.29
C VAL A 12 17.84 6.79 6.10
N THR A 13 18.93 6.06 6.29
CA THR A 13 19.85 5.66 5.21
C THR A 13 19.94 4.15 5.18
N LEU A 14 19.52 3.57 4.05
CA LEU A 14 19.68 2.16 3.76
C LEU A 14 20.94 1.97 2.92
N ILE A 15 21.81 1.07 3.38
CA ILE A 15 23.11 0.82 2.77
C ILE A 15 23.07 -0.58 2.18
N ASP A 16 23.31 -0.70 0.87
CA ASP A 16 23.53 -1.99 0.24
C ASP A 16 24.91 -2.52 0.68
N ALA A 17 24.96 -3.75 1.18
CA ALA A 17 26.20 -4.38 1.65
C ALA A 17 27.18 -4.69 0.50
N ARG A 18 26.73 -4.60 -0.76
CA ARG A 18 27.57 -4.84 -1.93
C ARG A 18 28.53 -3.68 -2.16
N SER A 19 29.82 -3.99 -2.13
CA SER A 19 30.87 -3.09 -2.60
C SER A 19 30.81 -2.94 -4.11
N VAL A 20 30.93 -1.71 -4.59
CA VAL A 20 31.03 -1.37 -6.02
C VAL A 20 32.32 -0.62 -6.29
N SER A 21 32.90 -0.83 -7.47
CA SER A 21 34.10 -0.14 -7.93
C SER A 21 33.80 0.66 -9.20
N GLY A 22 34.36 1.85 -9.32
CA GLY A 22 34.18 2.74 -10.47
C GLY A 22 33.84 4.16 -10.06
N ASP A 23 33.57 5.01 -11.04
CA ASP A 23 33.12 6.38 -10.80
C ASP A 23 31.68 6.39 -10.25
N PRO A 24 31.44 6.94 -9.04
CA PRO A 24 30.10 7.07 -8.46
C PRO A 24 29.07 7.72 -9.38
N ALA A 25 29.47 8.71 -10.20
CA ALA A 25 28.52 9.40 -11.08
C ALA A 25 28.13 8.57 -12.31
N ALA A 26 29.03 7.73 -12.83
CA ALA A 26 28.70 6.74 -13.86
C ALA A 26 27.75 5.67 -13.29
N LEU A 27 28.08 5.11 -12.13
CA LEU A 27 27.30 4.05 -11.50
C LEU A 27 25.85 4.46 -11.24
N VAL A 28 25.59 5.69 -10.77
CA VAL A 28 24.21 6.15 -10.51
C VAL A 28 23.42 6.29 -11.81
N ARG A 29 24.04 6.73 -12.91
CA ARG A 29 23.34 6.93 -14.20
C ARG A 29 22.86 5.64 -14.83
N GLU A 30 23.53 4.53 -14.55
CA GLU A 30 23.19 3.20 -15.06
C GLU A 30 22.10 2.51 -14.24
N ARG A 31 21.70 3.08 -13.09
CA ARG A 31 20.73 2.48 -12.18
C ARG A 31 19.30 2.84 -12.57
N ASP A 32 18.40 1.88 -12.38
CA ASP A 32 16.98 2.17 -12.30
C ASP A 32 16.66 2.69 -10.89
N LEU A 33 16.61 4.01 -10.77
CA LEU A 33 16.37 4.71 -9.50
C LEU A 33 15.00 4.36 -8.89
N LEU A 34 14.00 4.06 -9.72
CA LEU A 34 12.65 3.73 -9.24
C LEU A 34 12.63 2.31 -8.69
N ALA A 35 13.24 1.36 -9.40
CA ALA A 35 13.37 -0.01 -8.92
C ALA A 35 14.23 -0.11 -7.65
N ASP A 36 15.31 0.67 -7.56
CA ASP A 36 16.13 0.75 -6.35
C ASP A 36 15.37 1.33 -5.16
N LEU A 37 14.60 2.41 -5.37
CA LEU A 37 13.77 2.99 -4.32
C LEU A 37 12.66 2.03 -3.86
N ALA A 38 12.03 1.30 -4.78
CA ALA A 38 11.00 0.32 -4.45
C ALA A 38 11.55 -0.77 -3.51
N ARG A 39 12.69 -1.38 -3.87
CA ARG A 39 13.39 -2.37 -3.02
C ARG A 39 13.78 -1.79 -1.65
N ALA A 40 14.26 -0.55 -1.62
CA ALA A 40 14.63 0.09 -0.36
C ALA A 40 13.41 0.32 0.54
N LEU A 41 12.26 0.71 -0.04
CA LEU A 41 11.01 0.87 0.69
C LEU A 41 10.49 -0.45 1.25
N GLU A 42 10.62 -1.56 0.51
CA GLU A 42 10.27 -2.91 1.02
C GLU A 42 11.05 -3.23 2.31
N VAL A 43 12.37 -3.09 2.27
CA VAL A 43 13.24 -3.32 3.45
C VAL A 43 12.89 -2.39 4.60
N LEU A 44 12.69 -1.10 4.33
CA LEU A 44 12.33 -0.13 5.38
C LEU A 44 10.97 -0.44 6.00
N ASN A 45 9.98 -0.83 5.19
CA ASN A 45 8.65 -1.20 5.67
C ASN A 45 8.69 -2.50 6.49
N ASP A 46 9.63 -3.41 6.22
CA ASP A 46 9.89 -4.54 7.10
C ASP A 46 10.40 -4.12 8.48
N VAL A 47 11.34 -3.18 8.54
CA VAL A 47 11.83 -2.62 9.81
C VAL A 47 10.72 -1.86 10.54
N ILE A 48 9.94 -1.04 9.83
CA ILE A 48 8.81 -0.30 10.42
C ILE A 48 7.77 -1.27 10.97
N ARG A 49 7.41 -2.33 10.24
CA ARG A 49 6.48 -3.35 10.74
C ARG A 49 7.00 -4.02 12.00
N ALA A 50 8.26 -4.44 12.03
CA ALA A 50 8.87 -5.06 13.20
C ALA A 50 8.87 -4.09 14.39
N HIS A 51 9.23 -2.82 14.17
CA HIS A 51 9.20 -1.79 15.20
C HIS A 51 7.79 -1.51 15.71
N ARG A 52 6.80 -1.43 14.80
CA ARG A 52 5.37 -1.27 15.11
C ARG A 52 4.89 -2.32 16.09
N VAL A 53 5.22 -3.59 15.82
CA VAL A 53 4.85 -4.72 16.68
C VAL A 53 5.60 -4.65 18.02
N ALA A 54 6.91 -4.39 17.99
CA ALA A 54 7.74 -4.32 19.20
C ALA A 54 7.33 -3.17 20.14
N ALA A 55 6.93 -2.02 19.58
CA ALA A 55 6.48 -0.85 20.33
C ALA A 55 4.98 -0.89 20.66
N ALA A 56 4.23 -1.86 20.11
CA ALA A 56 2.77 -1.89 20.13
C ALA A 56 2.12 -0.58 19.67
N ASP A 57 2.74 0.12 18.71
CA ASP A 57 2.31 1.44 18.25
C ASP A 57 1.58 1.34 16.91
N PRO A 58 0.23 1.34 16.87
CA PRO A 58 -0.51 1.24 15.62
C PRO A 58 -0.42 2.50 14.73
N ALA A 59 0.12 3.61 15.24
CA ALA A 59 0.22 4.86 14.47
C ALA A 59 1.38 4.85 13.46
N LEU A 60 2.34 3.93 13.62
CA LEU A 60 3.41 3.72 12.66
C LEU A 60 2.87 3.02 11.41
N VAL A 61 2.69 3.80 10.35
CA VAL A 61 2.20 3.34 9.05
C VAL A 61 3.37 3.09 8.08
N PRO A 62 3.23 2.14 7.14
CA PRO A 62 4.19 1.95 6.07
C PRO A 62 4.42 3.22 5.25
N LEU A 63 5.65 3.36 4.78
CA LEU A 63 6.06 4.43 3.89
C LEU A 63 5.77 4.04 2.45
N THR A 64 5.14 4.96 1.74
CA THR A 64 5.02 4.92 0.29
C THR A 64 5.87 6.03 -0.30
N ARG A 65 6.17 5.92 -1.60
CA ARG A 65 6.96 6.92 -2.32
C ARG A 65 6.33 8.32 -2.25
N GLU A 66 5.01 8.41 -2.23
CA GLU A 66 4.23 9.65 -2.13
C GLU A 66 4.39 10.32 -0.75
N ARG A 67 4.75 9.56 0.29
CA ARG A 67 4.96 10.05 1.65
C ARG A 67 6.40 10.48 1.93
N LEU A 68 7.34 10.21 1.01
CA LEU A 68 8.73 10.62 1.17
C LEU A 68 8.88 12.10 0.81
N THR A 69 9.43 12.90 1.74
CA THR A 69 9.77 14.30 1.46
C THR A 69 10.86 14.39 0.38
N VAL A 70 11.88 13.54 0.49
CA VAL A 70 13.00 13.43 -0.45
C VAL A 70 13.50 11.99 -0.45
N ALA A 71 13.73 11.44 -1.64
CA ALA A 71 14.45 10.17 -1.82
C ALA A 71 15.72 10.43 -2.63
N ARG A 72 16.85 9.89 -2.19
CA ARG A 72 18.14 9.97 -2.90
C ARG A 72 18.75 8.59 -3.03
N VAL A 73 19.34 8.35 -4.19
CA VAL A 73 20.12 7.14 -4.47
C VAL A 73 21.51 7.59 -4.85
N GLY A 74 22.53 6.96 -4.27
CA GLY A 74 23.91 7.37 -4.47
C GLY A 74 24.90 6.33 -4.00
N PHE A 75 26.17 6.70 -4.09
CA PHE A 75 27.28 5.92 -3.57
C PHE A 75 28.14 6.78 -2.66
N GLY A 76 28.76 6.10 -1.70
CA GLY A 76 29.86 6.66 -0.96
C GLY A 76 30.67 5.57 -0.28
N THR A 77 31.79 5.96 0.31
CA THR A 77 32.55 5.07 1.20
C THR A 77 31.67 4.63 2.38
N GLY A 78 31.93 3.45 2.95
CA GLY A 78 31.15 2.91 4.07
C GLY A 78 30.95 3.90 5.23
N GLU A 79 31.99 4.62 5.62
CA GLU A 79 31.92 5.65 6.66
C GLU A 79 30.97 6.80 6.30
N LEU A 80 31.08 7.33 5.07
CA LEU A 80 30.22 8.41 4.61
C LEU A 80 28.74 8.00 4.60
N VAL A 81 28.43 6.83 4.03
CA VAL A 81 27.04 6.38 3.92
C VAL A 81 26.44 5.99 5.27
N ALA A 82 27.26 5.52 6.23
CA ALA A 82 26.84 5.30 7.62
C ALA A 82 26.34 6.60 8.29
N ASP A 83 26.96 7.74 7.97
CA ASP A 83 26.53 9.07 8.43
C ASP A 83 25.42 9.69 7.55
N GLY A 84 24.89 8.96 6.57
CA GLY A 84 23.92 9.47 5.59
C GLY A 84 24.50 10.48 4.59
N ARG A 85 25.82 10.48 4.41
CA ARG A 85 26.56 11.31 3.44
C ARG A 85 26.91 10.49 2.19
N TRP A 86 27.16 11.17 1.08
CA TRP A 86 27.36 10.54 -0.22
C TRP A 86 28.55 11.19 -0.94
N ASN A 87 29.32 10.40 -1.69
CA ASN A 87 30.27 10.94 -2.66
C ASN A 87 29.52 11.51 -3.87
N HIS A 88 28.52 10.79 -4.35
CA HIS A 88 27.61 11.25 -5.39
C HIS A 88 26.22 10.65 -5.15
N ALA A 89 25.17 11.47 -5.28
CA ALA A 89 23.79 11.02 -5.17
C ALA A 89 22.89 11.86 -6.06
N VAL A 90 21.85 11.23 -6.59
CA VAL A 90 20.79 11.89 -7.35
C VAL A 90 19.48 11.78 -6.58
N THR A 91 18.66 12.83 -6.68
CA THR A 91 17.31 12.83 -6.13
C THR A 91 16.41 12.04 -7.07
N VAL A 92 15.68 11.08 -6.53
CA VAL A 92 14.66 10.36 -7.30
C VAL A 92 13.53 11.35 -7.62
N PRO A 93 13.06 11.46 -8.88
CA PRO A 93 11.98 12.39 -9.22
C PRO A 93 10.77 12.18 -8.30
N PRO A 94 10.02 13.22 -7.90
CA PRO A 94 8.79 13.04 -7.13
C PRO A 94 7.71 12.35 -7.97
N VAL A 95 6.69 11.82 -7.31
CA VAL A 95 5.48 11.38 -8.02
C VAL A 95 4.84 12.62 -8.64
N ALA A 96 4.71 12.65 -9.97
CA ALA A 96 4.05 13.76 -10.63
C ALA A 96 2.60 13.86 -10.10
N ALA A 97 2.16 15.06 -9.74
CA ALA A 97 0.80 15.33 -9.26
C ALA A 97 -0.25 15.22 -10.38
N ALA A 98 -0.22 14.13 -11.15
CA ALA A 98 -1.25 13.83 -12.12
C ALA A 98 -2.43 13.21 -11.38
N GLN A 99 -3.31 14.02 -10.74
CA GLN A 99 -4.65 13.57 -10.29
C GLN A 99 -5.54 14.69 -9.70
N ARG A 100 -5.56 15.90 -10.27
CA ARG A 100 -6.50 16.95 -9.81
C ARG A 100 -8.00 16.58 -9.98
N ARG A 101 -8.35 15.63 -10.86
CA ARG A 101 -9.73 15.10 -10.99
C ARG A 101 -10.03 13.93 -10.06
N ALA A 102 -9.07 13.05 -9.75
CA ALA A 102 -9.29 11.96 -8.79
C ALA A 102 -9.21 12.44 -7.32
N ALA A 103 -8.72 13.65 -7.06
CA ALA A 103 -8.64 14.22 -5.71
C ALA A 103 -10.01 14.67 -5.13
N LEU A 104 -11.01 14.92 -5.99
CA LEU A 104 -12.32 15.41 -5.54
C LEU A 104 -13.27 14.27 -5.11
N GLU A 105 -13.22 13.12 -5.77
CA GLU A 105 -14.04 11.93 -5.44
C GLU A 105 -13.88 11.47 -3.97
N PRO A 106 -12.65 11.32 -3.42
CA PRO A 106 -12.46 11.00 -2.00
C PRO A 106 -13.06 12.05 -1.06
N THR A 107 -12.98 13.33 -1.44
CA THR A 107 -13.48 14.44 -0.62
C THR A 107 -15.02 14.48 -0.64
N GLN A 108 -15.63 14.26 -1.80
CA GLN A 108 -17.10 14.21 -1.94
C GLN A 108 -17.69 13.06 -1.13
N ARG A 109 -17.06 11.88 -1.19
CA ARG A 109 -17.49 10.74 -0.39
C ARG A 109 -17.33 10.99 1.11
N LEU A 110 -16.21 11.58 1.53
CA LEU A 110 -16.02 11.96 2.93
C LEU A 110 -17.13 12.91 3.41
N VAL A 111 -17.50 13.90 2.61
CA VAL A 111 -18.63 14.80 2.94
C VAL A 111 -19.96 14.04 3.01
N ALA A 112 -20.21 13.07 2.12
CA ALA A 112 -21.42 12.25 2.18
C ALA A 112 -21.49 11.43 3.49
N VAL A 113 -20.37 10.82 3.91
CA VAL A 113 -20.27 10.08 5.17
C VAL A 113 -20.47 11.00 6.37
N LEU A 114 -19.75 12.13 6.43
CA LEU A 114 -19.87 13.09 7.54
C LEU A 114 -21.28 13.71 7.62
N GLY A 115 -21.95 13.86 6.48
CA GLY A 115 -23.33 14.33 6.40
C GLY A 115 -24.39 13.23 6.57
N GLY A 116 -24.00 11.98 6.85
CA GLY A 116 -24.91 10.85 7.05
C GLY A 116 -25.65 10.37 5.79
N ARG A 117 -25.22 10.81 4.60
CA ARG A 117 -25.79 10.39 3.30
C ARG A 117 -25.12 9.15 2.72
N ASP A 118 -23.99 8.75 3.27
CA ASP A 118 -23.30 7.50 2.98
C ASP A 118 -22.78 6.88 4.29
N VAL A 119 -22.41 5.61 4.22
CA VAL A 119 -21.85 4.85 5.34
C VAL A 119 -20.50 4.25 4.97
N VAL A 120 -19.62 4.16 5.96
CA VAL A 120 -18.39 3.37 5.88
C VAL A 120 -18.75 1.93 6.16
N LEU A 121 -18.49 1.04 5.20
CA LEU A 121 -18.72 -0.38 5.36
C LEU A 121 -17.52 -1.05 6.06
N ALA A 122 -17.78 -2.14 6.80
CA ALA A 122 -16.74 -2.91 7.46
C ALA A 122 -15.79 -3.54 6.42
N CYS A 123 -16.31 -4.00 5.28
CA CYS A 123 -15.48 -4.52 4.20
C CYS A 123 -14.50 -3.47 3.66
N GLU A 124 -14.87 -2.19 3.63
CA GLU A 124 -14.00 -1.11 3.15
C GLU A 124 -12.82 -0.88 4.10
N VAL A 125 -13.09 -0.86 5.40
CA VAL A 125 -12.05 -0.70 6.42
C VAL A 125 -11.04 -1.84 6.36
N LEU A 126 -11.53 -3.09 6.25
CA LEU A 126 -10.68 -4.27 6.14
C LEU A 126 -9.88 -4.27 4.83
N LEU A 127 -10.49 -3.86 3.73
CA LEU A 127 -9.83 -3.83 2.43
C LEU A 127 -8.69 -2.80 2.37
N VAL A 128 -8.86 -1.63 3.00
CA VAL A 128 -7.78 -0.63 3.07
C VAL A 128 -6.53 -1.20 3.74
N ARG A 129 -6.72 -1.96 4.83
CA ARG A 129 -5.61 -2.66 5.51
C ARG A 129 -5.01 -3.75 4.60
N ALA A 130 -5.85 -4.49 3.88
CA ALA A 130 -5.39 -5.59 3.04
C ALA A 130 -4.54 -5.07 1.88
N ILE A 131 -4.90 -3.91 1.34
CA ILE A 131 -4.13 -3.18 0.32
C ILE A 131 -2.79 -2.73 0.89
N GLU A 132 -2.77 -2.20 2.11
CA GLU A 132 -1.53 -1.76 2.78
C GLU A 132 -0.55 -2.92 2.97
N ASP A 133 -1.03 -4.05 3.51
CA ASP A 133 -0.22 -5.25 3.69
C ASP A 133 0.24 -5.82 2.34
N ALA A 134 -0.66 -5.93 1.35
CA ALA A 134 -0.33 -6.41 0.01
C ALA A 134 0.72 -5.55 -0.70
N ASN A 135 0.64 -4.22 -0.59
CA ASN A 135 1.61 -3.30 -1.16
C ASN A 135 3.00 -3.43 -0.53
N CYS A 136 3.07 -3.92 0.71
CA CYS A 136 4.33 -4.21 1.39
C CYS A 136 4.79 -5.67 1.19
N GLY A 137 4.08 -6.47 0.38
CA GLY A 137 4.37 -7.88 0.16
C GLY A 137 3.91 -8.82 1.28
N HIS A 138 3.15 -8.34 2.27
CA HIS A 138 2.67 -9.11 3.42
C HIS A 138 1.37 -9.84 3.10
N TRP A 139 1.45 -10.73 2.12
CA TRP A 139 0.29 -11.46 1.58
C TRP A 139 -0.36 -12.39 2.60
N ARG A 140 0.37 -12.82 3.63
CA ARG A 140 -0.18 -13.62 4.73
C ARG A 140 -1.25 -12.83 5.50
N GLU A 141 -0.89 -11.64 5.98
CA GLU A 141 -1.78 -10.74 6.70
C GLU A 141 -2.93 -10.24 5.82
N ALA A 142 -2.61 -9.89 4.56
CA ALA A 142 -3.62 -9.50 3.58
C ALA A 142 -4.67 -10.61 3.38
N ALA A 143 -4.26 -11.88 3.27
CA ALA A 143 -5.19 -13.00 3.11
C ALA A 143 -6.17 -13.15 4.29
N PHE A 144 -5.70 -12.94 5.52
CA PHE A 144 -6.58 -12.97 6.70
C PHE A 144 -7.65 -11.88 6.64
N GLN A 145 -7.24 -10.67 6.26
CA GLN A 145 -8.15 -9.54 6.15
C GLN A 145 -9.12 -9.71 4.98
N LEU A 146 -8.65 -10.21 3.83
CA LEU A 146 -9.48 -10.49 2.65
C LEU A 146 -10.58 -11.51 2.94
N ARG A 147 -10.29 -12.54 3.73
CA ARG A 147 -11.31 -13.52 4.15
C ARG A 147 -12.48 -12.84 4.85
N VAL A 148 -12.21 -11.97 5.81
CA VAL A 148 -13.28 -11.27 6.55
C VAL A 148 -13.90 -10.17 5.70
N ALA A 149 -13.10 -9.44 4.92
CA ALA A 149 -13.57 -8.39 4.02
C ALA A 149 -14.58 -8.93 3.00
N LEU A 150 -14.33 -10.12 2.45
CA LEU A 150 -15.23 -10.78 1.51
C LEU A 150 -16.59 -11.09 2.13
N GLU A 151 -16.60 -11.65 3.35
CA GLU A 151 -17.83 -11.96 4.08
C GLU A 151 -18.65 -10.71 4.41
N CYS A 152 -17.96 -9.65 4.85
CA CYS A 152 -18.57 -8.34 5.05
C CYS A 152 -19.15 -7.82 3.73
N ALA A 153 -18.40 -7.86 2.62
CA ALA A 153 -18.87 -7.36 1.33
C ALA A 153 -20.11 -8.11 0.82
N LEU A 154 -20.12 -9.44 0.95
CA LEU A 154 -21.26 -10.28 0.57
C LEU A 154 -22.53 -9.97 1.37
N THR A 155 -22.39 -9.50 2.61
CA THR A 155 -23.51 -9.16 3.49
C THR A 155 -23.94 -7.72 3.32
N GLU A 156 -22.99 -6.79 3.36
CA GLU A 156 -23.24 -5.36 3.34
C GLU A 156 -23.77 -4.91 1.98
N LEU A 157 -23.24 -5.43 0.87
CA LEU A 157 -23.67 -5.05 -0.47
C LEU A 157 -25.09 -5.52 -0.83
N LEU A 158 -25.71 -6.38 -0.02
CA LEU A 158 -27.09 -6.82 -0.24
C LEU A 158 -28.09 -5.66 -0.22
N ALA A 159 -27.80 -4.58 0.49
CA ALA A 159 -28.68 -3.40 0.53
C ALA A 159 -28.81 -2.69 -0.85
N TRP A 160 -27.94 -3.02 -1.82
CA TRP A 160 -27.92 -2.44 -3.16
C TRP A 160 -28.26 -3.45 -4.27
N THR A 161 -28.79 -4.62 -3.94
CA THR A 161 -29.26 -5.59 -4.95
C THR A 161 -30.34 -4.98 -5.84
N GLY A 162 -30.35 -5.34 -7.12
CA GLY A 162 -31.24 -4.76 -8.12
C GLY A 162 -30.81 -3.37 -8.64
N GLN A 163 -29.66 -2.85 -8.21
CA GLN A 163 -29.10 -1.57 -8.70
C GLN A 163 -27.79 -1.80 -9.44
N GLY A 164 -27.65 -1.19 -10.62
CA GLY A 164 -26.45 -1.31 -11.45
C GLY A 164 -26.02 -2.77 -11.67
N ASP A 165 -24.71 -3.02 -11.56
CA ASP A 165 -24.13 -4.36 -11.73
C ASP A 165 -23.95 -5.11 -10.39
N ILE A 166 -24.58 -4.68 -9.30
CA ILE A 166 -24.32 -5.22 -7.95
C ILE A 166 -24.63 -6.72 -7.85
N ASP A 167 -25.72 -7.20 -8.47
CA ASP A 167 -26.10 -8.61 -8.41
C ASP A 167 -25.06 -9.52 -9.10
N ALA A 168 -24.50 -9.05 -10.22
CA ALA A 168 -23.43 -9.75 -10.93
C ALA A 168 -22.15 -9.79 -10.08
N ARG A 169 -21.79 -8.68 -9.43
CA ARG A 169 -20.63 -8.61 -8.54
C ARG A 169 -20.77 -9.49 -7.31
N LEU A 170 -21.95 -9.51 -6.69
CA LEU A 170 -22.23 -10.40 -5.57
C LEU A 170 -22.13 -11.87 -5.97
N THR A 171 -22.53 -12.22 -7.19
CA THR A 171 -22.38 -13.59 -7.71
C THR A 171 -20.90 -13.96 -7.88
N GLU A 172 -20.11 -13.10 -8.52
CA GLU A 172 -18.64 -13.24 -8.66
C GLU A 172 -17.95 -13.39 -7.29
N LEU A 173 -18.32 -12.57 -6.30
CA LEU A 173 -17.76 -12.67 -4.94
C LEU A 173 -18.13 -13.97 -4.22
N ARG A 174 -19.33 -14.52 -4.45
CA ARG A 174 -19.74 -15.80 -3.84
C ARG A 174 -18.89 -16.95 -4.35
N GLU A 175 -18.55 -16.95 -5.64
CA GLU A 175 -17.69 -17.96 -6.25
C GLU A 175 -16.27 -17.94 -5.64
N LEU A 176 -15.80 -16.76 -5.24
CA LEU A 176 -14.49 -16.60 -4.60
C LEU A 176 -14.43 -17.00 -3.12
N ARG A 177 -15.57 -17.34 -2.49
CA ARG A 177 -15.62 -17.62 -1.05
C ARG A 177 -14.75 -18.81 -0.64
N ALA A 178 -14.80 -19.90 -1.41
CA ALA A 178 -14.02 -21.11 -1.12
C ALA A 178 -12.52 -20.84 -1.23
N VAL A 179 -12.07 -20.32 -2.37
CA VAL A 179 -10.64 -20.02 -2.61
C VAL A 179 -10.09 -19.01 -1.61
N THR A 180 -10.86 -18.00 -1.21
CA THR A 180 -10.42 -17.02 -0.21
C THR A 180 -10.24 -17.67 1.17
N GLY A 181 -11.12 -18.61 1.53
CA GLY A 181 -11.00 -19.40 2.75
C GLY A 181 -9.75 -20.28 2.74
N GLU A 182 -9.48 -20.96 1.63
CA GLU A 182 -8.29 -21.79 1.42
C GLU A 182 -7.00 -20.97 1.50
N LEU A 183 -6.93 -19.84 0.79
CA LEU A 183 -5.78 -18.93 0.85
C LEU A 183 -5.50 -18.47 2.29
N ALA A 184 -6.52 -18.12 3.05
CA ALA A 184 -6.33 -17.74 4.45
C ALA A 184 -5.85 -18.91 5.32
N ASN A 185 -6.32 -20.14 5.08
CA ASN A 185 -5.85 -21.32 5.82
C ASN A 185 -4.40 -21.66 5.47
N THR A 186 -4.05 -21.65 4.18
CA THR A 186 -2.66 -21.83 3.72
C THR A 186 -1.76 -20.74 4.30
N ALA A 187 -2.24 -19.50 4.27
CA ALA A 187 -1.54 -18.37 4.87
C ALA A 187 -1.29 -18.58 6.36
N LEU A 188 -2.22 -19.20 7.12
CA LEU A 188 -2.02 -19.54 8.54
C LEU A 188 -0.91 -20.58 8.74
N GLU A 189 -0.87 -21.60 7.90
CA GLU A 189 0.03 -22.75 8.04
C GLU A 189 1.46 -22.44 7.62
N ARG A 190 1.64 -21.86 6.42
CA ARG A 190 2.97 -21.73 5.80
C ARG A 190 3.22 -20.41 5.06
N GLY A 191 2.27 -19.48 5.08
CA GLY A 191 2.32 -18.31 4.20
C GLY A 191 1.94 -18.66 2.75
N LEU A 192 1.95 -17.65 1.87
CA LEU A 192 1.54 -17.81 0.48
C LEU A 192 2.76 -17.82 -0.46
N ASP A 193 2.73 -18.70 -1.46
CA ASP A 193 3.64 -18.62 -2.60
C ASP A 193 3.19 -17.55 -3.62
N GLU A 194 3.94 -17.40 -4.72
CA GLU A 194 3.66 -16.39 -5.74
C GLU A 194 2.33 -16.62 -6.49
N ALA A 195 1.96 -17.88 -6.72
CA ALA A 195 0.72 -18.22 -7.40
C ALA A 195 -0.48 -17.93 -6.48
N GLU A 196 -0.36 -18.32 -5.21
CA GLU A 196 -1.37 -18.06 -4.17
C GLU A 196 -1.51 -16.56 -3.88
N ALA A 197 -0.41 -15.81 -3.81
CA ALA A 197 -0.42 -14.36 -3.70
C ALA A 197 -1.10 -13.70 -4.91
N THR A 198 -0.93 -14.26 -6.11
CA THR A 198 -1.62 -13.79 -7.32
C THR A 198 -3.12 -14.07 -7.25
N GLN A 199 -3.54 -15.21 -6.70
CA GLN A 199 -4.96 -15.47 -6.44
C GLN A 199 -5.54 -14.54 -5.38
N ALA A 200 -4.81 -14.26 -4.30
CA ALA A 200 -5.21 -13.30 -3.27
C ALA A 200 -5.37 -11.88 -3.87
N ARG A 201 -4.46 -11.48 -4.76
CA ARG A 201 -4.56 -10.22 -5.51
C ARG A 201 -5.82 -10.17 -6.37
N HIS A 202 -6.15 -11.28 -7.05
CA HIS A 202 -7.39 -11.36 -7.82
C HIS A 202 -8.63 -11.14 -6.92
N VAL A 203 -8.70 -11.79 -5.76
CA VAL A 203 -9.78 -11.58 -4.79
C VAL A 203 -9.87 -10.11 -4.37
N LEU A 204 -8.74 -9.50 -4.02
CA LEU A 204 -8.64 -8.08 -3.68
C LEU A 204 -9.26 -7.19 -4.77
N GLU A 205 -8.86 -7.40 -6.02
CA GLU A 205 -9.34 -6.62 -7.17
C GLU A 205 -10.85 -6.79 -7.41
N ARG A 206 -11.41 -7.97 -7.12
CA ARG A 206 -12.86 -8.24 -7.24
C ARG A 206 -13.67 -7.53 -6.17
N ILE A 207 -13.21 -7.53 -4.92
CA ILE A 207 -13.85 -6.75 -3.85
C ILE A 207 -13.78 -5.25 -4.19
N GLN A 208 -12.62 -4.75 -4.65
CA GLN A 208 -12.49 -3.36 -5.10
C GLN A 208 -13.42 -3.01 -6.26
N ALA A 209 -13.63 -3.92 -7.22
CA ALA A 209 -14.57 -3.72 -8.32
C ALA A 209 -16.01 -3.60 -7.83
N ALA A 210 -16.43 -4.46 -6.89
CA ALA A 210 -17.77 -4.40 -6.30
C ALA A 210 -18.00 -3.08 -5.53
N LEU A 211 -17.01 -2.63 -4.76
CA LEU A 211 -17.10 -1.35 -4.03
C LEU A 211 -17.11 -0.14 -4.95
N ARG A 212 -16.34 -0.16 -6.06
CA ARG A 212 -16.42 0.88 -7.09
C ARG A 212 -17.78 0.92 -7.76
N ALA A 213 -18.38 -0.25 -8.04
CA ALA A 213 -19.74 -0.33 -8.57
C ALA A 213 -20.76 0.29 -7.60
N ARG A 214 -20.65 0.02 -6.29
CA ARG A 214 -21.49 0.69 -5.27
C ARG A 214 -21.26 2.20 -5.25
N ALA A 215 -20.01 2.65 -5.25
CA ALA A 215 -19.69 4.07 -5.18
C ALA A 215 -20.29 4.86 -6.36
N ALA A 216 -20.32 4.25 -7.56
CA ALA A 216 -20.93 4.83 -8.75
C ALA A 216 -22.47 4.98 -8.68
N LEU A 217 -23.14 4.37 -7.69
CA LEU A 217 -24.57 4.56 -7.44
C LEU A 217 -24.87 5.80 -6.56
N ILE A 218 -23.85 6.31 -5.85
CA ILE A 218 -23.99 7.38 -4.86
C ILE A 218 -23.60 8.75 -5.46
N GLY A 219 -22.81 8.75 -6.53
CA GLY A 219 -22.41 9.94 -7.30
C GLY A 219 -23.39 10.30 -8.40
#